data_AF-A0A075RAN3-F1
#
_entry.id   AF-A0A075RAN3-F1
#
_cell.length_a   1.000
_cell.length_b   1.000
_cell.length_c   1.000
_cell.angle_alpha   90.00
_cell.angle_beta   90.00
_cell.angle_gamma   90.00
#
_symmetry.space_group_name_H-M   'P 1'
#
loop_
_entity.id
_entity.type
_entity.pdbx_description
1 polymer ?
#
loop_
_entity_poly.entity_id
_entity_poly.type
_entity_poly.pdbx_seq_one_letter_code
_entity_poly.pdbx_strand_id
1 'polypeptide(L)'
;MGEEISHYVDFLSNNEKITYYFKMALHAHNIKKYNECIEYCEAGLKLDVSSNELKARAYLSMINSYGFMKNYDMAEYHLNFLEKYEFKFISDSCKITRAIIQGKKKHFGIAIPALRKCYEVVQSDLKIHIINELLDLYLQENDFISIEEIFNLESEFLPQNPTTPYKKIAIGKYFQYKGNYLTENCIFNEGARSYLQSLKTFGAVYAIQELAECMAEFLELFTTNSKSMDLEYVVRLKELYTDIANKKEGI
;
A
#
# COMPACT_ATOMS: atom_id res chain seq x y z
N MET A 1 -6.96 16.99 -12.06
CA MET A 1 -6.19 17.63 -13.15
C MET A 1 -5.73 16.51 -14.05
N GLY A 2 -6.40 16.35 -15.19
CA GLY A 2 -6.35 15.17 -16.03
C GLY A 2 -5.19 15.18 -17.02
N GLU A 3 -5.01 14.03 -17.68
CA GLU A 3 -3.99 13.76 -18.70
C GLU A 3 -3.96 14.82 -19.82
N GLU A 4 -5.04 15.59 -20.03
CA GLU A 4 -5.11 16.67 -21.01
C GLU A 4 -4.04 17.77 -20.86
N ILE A 5 -3.57 18.06 -19.64
CA ILE A 5 -2.49 19.04 -19.45
C ILE A 5 -1.18 18.58 -20.13
N SER A 6 -1.00 17.27 -20.36
CA SER A 6 0.19 16.73 -21.04
C SER A 6 0.40 17.34 -22.43
N HIS A 7 -0.69 17.68 -23.14
CA HIS A 7 -0.64 18.29 -24.46
C HIS A 7 -0.24 19.77 -24.46
N TYR A 8 -0.25 20.41 -23.28
CA TYR A 8 0.08 21.82 -23.13
C TYR A 8 1.37 22.04 -22.33
N VAL A 9 2.07 20.97 -21.96
CA VAL A 9 3.29 21.05 -21.14
C VAL A 9 4.34 21.94 -21.81
N ASP A 10 4.44 21.94 -23.13
CA ASP A 10 5.44 22.74 -23.84
C ASP A 10 5.25 24.25 -23.71
N PHE A 11 4.03 24.71 -23.43
CA PHE A 11 3.69 26.12 -23.23
C PHE A 11 3.90 26.62 -21.80
N LEU A 12 4.16 25.70 -20.86
CA LEU A 12 4.41 26.04 -19.45
C LEU A 12 5.81 26.64 -19.26
N SER A 13 5.96 27.52 -18.27
CA SER A 13 7.30 27.92 -17.78
C SER A 13 8.03 26.73 -17.14
N ASN A 14 9.36 26.82 -16.99
CA ASN A 14 10.14 25.73 -16.40
C ASN A 14 9.64 25.32 -15.00
N ASN A 15 9.30 26.29 -14.14
CA ASN A 15 8.79 25.99 -12.80
C ASN A 15 7.42 25.29 -12.82
N GLU A 16 6.57 25.66 -13.77
CA GLU A 16 5.27 25.02 -13.97
C GLU A 16 5.44 23.61 -14.53
N LYS A 17 6.35 23.38 -15.49
CA LYS A 17 6.70 22.05 -15.99
C LYS A 17 7.19 21.14 -14.86
N ILE A 18 8.12 21.62 -14.03
CA ILE A 18 8.64 20.88 -12.87
C ILE A 18 7.50 20.48 -11.92
N THR A 19 6.65 21.44 -11.57
CA THR A 19 5.51 21.20 -10.68
C THR A 19 4.53 20.20 -11.27
N TYR A 20 4.24 20.33 -12.57
CA TYR A 20 3.40 19.40 -13.31
C TYR A 20 3.96 17.98 -13.26
N TYR A 21 5.21 17.78 -13.64
CA TYR A 21 5.84 16.47 -13.68
C TYR A 21 5.83 15.78 -12.32
N PHE A 22 6.20 16.47 -11.23
CA PHE A 22 6.17 15.85 -9.90
C PHE A 22 4.75 15.54 -9.41
N LYS A 23 3.75 16.39 -9.70
CA LYS A 23 2.36 16.08 -9.38
C LYS A 23 1.83 14.89 -10.19
N MET A 24 2.18 14.80 -11.46
CA MET A 24 1.82 13.66 -12.30
C MET A 24 2.49 12.37 -11.85
N ALA A 25 3.77 12.43 -11.43
CA ALA A 25 4.46 11.28 -10.87
C ALA A 25 3.76 10.74 -9.61
N LEU A 26 3.37 11.62 -8.68
CA LEU A 26 2.60 11.27 -7.49
C LEU A 26 1.23 10.68 -7.85
N HIS A 27 0.54 11.28 -8.84
CA HIS A 27 -0.76 10.79 -9.29
C HIS A 27 -0.65 9.40 -9.91
N ALA A 28 0.27 9.22 -10.86
CA ALA A 28 0.55 7.96 -11.54
C ALA A 28 0.87 6.84 -10.54
N HIS A 29 1.70 7.12 -9.53
CA HIS A 29 1.96 6.17 -8.44
C HIS A 29 0.68 5.73 -7.72
N ASN A 30 -0.16 6.69 -7.34
CA ASN A 30 -1.39 6.41 -6.59
C ASN A 30 -2.42 5.59 -7.40
N ILE A 31 -2.38 5.68 -8.73
CA ILE A 31 -3.22 4.86 -9.63
C ILE A 31 -2.45 3.65 -10.19
N LYS A 32 -1.30 3.31 -9.61
CA LYS A 32 -0.45 2.15 -9.94
C LYS A 32 0.10 2.12 -11.37
N LYS A 33 0.13 3.27 -12.03
CA LYS A 33 0.85 3.50 -13.29
C LYS A 33 2.34 3.73 -12.98
N TYR A 34 3.02 2.66 -12.58
CA TYR A 34 4.37 2.73 -12.00
C TYR A 34 5.44 3.16 -13.01
N ASN A 35 5.33 2.74 -14.28
CA ASN A 35 6.25 3.19 -15.33
C ASN A 35 6.11 4.70 -15.56
N GLU A 36 4.88 5.18 -15.68
CA GLU A 36 4.58 6.59 -15.91
C GLU A 36 5.01 7.44 -14.71
N CYS A 37 4.87 6.92 -13.49
CA CYS A 37 5.42 7.56 -12.30
C CYS A 37 6.93 7.80 -12.42
N ILE A 38 7.68 6.78 -12.87
CA ILE A 38 9.13 6.87 -13.07
C ILE A 38 9.44 7.90 -14.17
N GLU A 39 8.79 7.80 -15.34
CA GLU A 39 9.01 8.72 -16.47
C GLU A 39 8.76 10.18 -16.09
N TYR A 40 7.63 10.47 -15.43
CA TYR A 40 7.33 11.82 -14.98
C TYR A 40 8.31 12.31 -13.93
N CYS A 41 8.70 11.46 -12.97
CA CYS A 41 9.66 11.88 -11.95
C CYS A 41 11.03 12.18 -12.56
N GLU A 42 11.54 11.33 -13.44
CA GLU A 42 12.80 11.57 -14.15
C GLU A 42 12.76 12.84 -15.01
N ALA A 43 11.66 13.12 -15.69
CA ALA A 43 11.48 14.36 -16.44
C ALA A 43 11.56 15.59 -15.52
N GLY A 44 10.90 15.54 -14.36
CA GLY A 44 11.00 16.60 -13.35
C GLY A 44 12.41 16.76 -12.77
N LEU A 45 13.09 15.64 -12.46
CA LEU A 45 14.46 15.64 -11.92
C LEU A 45 15.50 16.23 -12.89
N LYS A 46 15.33 16.03 -14.21
CA LYS A 46 16.20 16.61 -15.24
C LYS A 46 16.11 18.14 -15.31
N LEU A 47 14.96 18.70 -14.97
CA LEU A 47 14.71 20.14 -15.03
C LEU A 47 14.96 20.86 -13.70
N ASP A 48 14.68 20.19 -12.57
CA ASP A 48 14.71 20.82 -11.25
C ASP A 48 16.07 20.66 -10.55
N VAL A 49 16.84 21.75 -10.49
CA VAL A 49 18.09 21.83 -9.72
C VAL A 49 17.87 22.17 -8.24
N SER A 50 16.64 22.51 -7.83
CA SER A 50 16.33 22.88 -6.45
C SER A 50 16.17 21.66 -5.54
N SER A 51 16.16 21.92 -4.23
CA SER A 51 15.73 20.98 -3.20
C SER A 51 14.44 21.50 -2.59
N ASN A 52 13.32 20.84 -2.91
CA ASN A 52 12.01 21.17 -2.37
C ASN A 52 11.25 19.89 -1.98
N GLU A 53 10.24 20.06 -1.13
CA GLU A 53 9.48 18.93 -0.57
C GLU A 53 8.69 18.15 -1.63
N LEU A 54 8.13 18.84 -2.64
CA LEU A 54 7.38 18.19 -3.72
C LEU A 54 8.27 17.23 -4.51
N LYS A 55 9.49 17.67 -4.87
CA LYS A 55 10.51 16.84 -5.52
C LYS A 55 10.84 15.61 -4.67
N ALA A 56 11.10 15.80 -3.37
CA ALA A 56 11.41 14.68 -2.48
C ALA A 56 10.27 13.66 -2.39
N ARG A 57 9.02 14.11 -2.31
CA ARG A 57 7.83 13.23 -2.29
C ARG A 57 7.68 12.46 -3.60
N ALA A 58 7.81 13.14 -4.74
CA ALA A 58 7.74 12.48 -6.05
C ALA A 58 8.88 11.46 -6.23
N TYR A 59 10.09 11.80 -5.74
CA TYR A 59 11.24 10.92 -5.80
C TYR A 59 11.05 9.66 -4.94
N LEU A 60 10.47 9.81 -3.73
CA LEU A 60 10.07 8.67 -2.90
C LEU A 60 9.02 7.79 -3.59
N SER A 61 8.01 8.38 -4.25
CA SER A 61 7.04 7.62 -5.04
C SER A 61 7.68 6.86 -6.20
N MET A 62 8.66 7.44 -6.89
CA MET A 62 9.43 6.76 -7.93
C MET A 62 10.20 5.55 -7.36
N ILE A 63 10.88 5.71 -6.22
CA ILE A 63 11.59 4.61 -5.54
C ILE A 63 10.62 3.48 -5.19
N ASN A 64 9.45 3.81 -4.63
CA ASN A 64 8.43 2.82 -4.32
C ASN A 64 7.88 2.14 -5.59
N SER A 65 7.71 2.88 -6.70
CA SER A 65 7.31 2.32 -8.00
C SER A 65 8.33 1.30 -8.52
N TYR A 66 9.64 1.59 -8.43
CA TYR A 66 10.68 0.59 -8.74
C TYR A 66 10.54 -0.66 -7.85
N GLY A 67 10.26 -0.48 -6.55
CA GLY A 67 10.01 -1.58 -5.62
C GLY A 67 8.80 -2.44 -6.00
N PHE A 68 7.66 -1.83 -6.36
CA PHE A 68 6.48 -2.55 -6.83
C PHE A 68 6.72 -3.32 -8.12
N MET A 69 7.58 -2.80 -9.00
CA MET A 69 8.02 -3.47 -10.22
C MET A 69 9.14 -4.50 -10.00
N LYS A 70 9.50 -4.78 -8.74
CA LYS A 70 10.58 -5.71 -8.34
C LYS A 70 11.97 -5.30 -8.85
N ASN A 71 12.16 -4.05 -9.25
CA ASN A 71 13.47 -3.50 -9.60
C ASN A 71 14.14 -2.92 -8.35
N TYR A 72 14.52 -3.82 -7.45
CA TYR A 72 15.02 -3.45 -6.12
C TYR A 72 16.39 -2.75 -6.16
N ASP A 73 17.21 -3.03 -7.18
CA ASP A 73 18.52 -2.40 -7.32
C ASP A 73 18.39 -0.92 -7.69
N MET A 74 17.45 -0.57 -8.59
CA MET A 74 17.14 0.83 -8.89
C MET A 74 16.50 1.53 -7.69
N ALA A 75 15.62 0.84 -6.96
CA ALA A 75 15.03 1.39 -5.75
C ALA A 75 16.12 1.74 -4.71
N GLU A 76 17.06 0.84 -4.43
CA GLU A 76 18.18 1.09 -3.51
C GLU A 76 19.12 2.18 -4.01
N TYR A 77 19.45 2.17 -5.31
CA TYR A 77 20.30 3.20 -5.92
C TYR A 77 19.72 4.59 -5.67
N HIS A 78 18.45 4.81 -6.02
CA HIS A 78 17.78 6.09 -5.84
C HIS A 78 17.55 6.46 -4.38
N LEU A 79 17.30 5.47 -3.51
CA LEU A 79 17.12 5.69 -2.08
C LEU A 79 18.35 6.34 -1.44
N ASN A 80 19.57 5.94 -1.84
CA ASN A 80 20.82 6.53 -1.36
C ASN A 80 20.97 8.02 -1.70
N PHE A 81 20.29 8.51 -2.74
CA PHE A 81 20.24 9.94 -3.05
C PHE A 81 19.17 10.66 -2.25
N LEU A 82 17.99 10.05 -2.10
CA LEU A 82 16.89 10.65 -1.33
C LEU A 82 17.28 10.90 0.12
N GLU A 83 18.08 10.03 0.73
CA GLU A 83 18.55 10.19 2.11
C GLU A 83 19.38 11.44 2.38
N LYS A 84 19.92 12.07 1.34
CA LYS A 84 20.68 13.32 1.46
C LYS A 84 19.79 14.54 1.67
N TYR A 85 18.48 14.39 1.54
CA TYR A 85 17.52 15.48 1.73
C TYR A 85 17.19 15.68 3.22
N GLU A 86 17.22 16.93 3.67
CA GLU A 86 17.02 17.31 5.07
C GLU A 86 15.54 17.59 5.39
N PHE A 87 14.62 16.73 4.95
CA PHE A 87 13.20 16.84 5.29
C PHE A 87 12.81 15.86 6.40
N LYS A 88 12.01 16.32 7.39
CA LYS A 88 11.65 15.55 8.59
C LYS A 88 11.10 14.15 8.28
N PHE A 89 10.28 14.02 7.23
CA PHE A 89 9.66 12.74 6.87
C PHE A 89 10.63 11.74 6.20
N ILE A 90 11.75 12.21 5.65
CA ILE A 90 12.64 11.39 4.82
C ILE A 90 13.38 10.34 5.64
N SER A 91 13.86 10.67 6.84
CA SER A 91 14.54 9.69 7.70
C SER A 91 13.69 8.42 7.87
N ASP A 92 12.43 8.60 8.23
CA ASP A 92 11.56 7.46 8.58
C ASP A 92 11.11 6.74 7.32
N SER A 93 10.71 7.47 6.28
CA SER A 93 10.36 6.89 4.98
C SER A 93 11.51 6.07 4.39
N CYS A 94 12.74 6.59 4.41
CA CYS A 94 13.88 5.87 3.86
C CYS A 94 14.24 4.60 4.64
N LYS A 95 14.19 4.64 5.97
CA LYS A 95 14.42 3.47 6.82
C LYS A 95 13.38 2.37 6.56
N ILE A 96 12.10 2.75 6.52
CA ILE A 96 11.00 1.81 6.24
C ILE A 96 11.17 1.23 4.83
N THR A 97 11.31 2.07 3.80
CA THR A 97 11.47 1.62 2.41
C THR A 97 12.68 0.69 2.26
N ARG A 98 13.81 1.00 2.92
CA ARG A 98 14.97 0.10 2.90
C ARG A 98 14.67 -1.25 3.53
N ALA A 99 14.03 -1.26 4.70
CA ALA A 99 13.68 -2.51 5.37
C ALA A 99 12.72 -3.37 4.52
N ILE A 100 11.75 -2.73 3.85
CA ILE A 100 10.85 -3.38 2.89
C ILE A 100 11.65 -4.00 1.75
N ILE A 101 12.56 -3.25 1.11
CA ILE A 101 13.38 -3.77 0.00
C ILE A 101 14.20 -4.98 0.44
N GLN A 102 14.83 -4.93 1.62
CA GLN A 102 15.56 -6.08 2.17
C GLN A 102 14.64 -7.29 2.36
N GLY A 103 13.41 -7.07 2.84
CA GLY A 103 12.40 -8.13 2.98
C GLY A 103 12.02 -8.75 1.64
N LYS A 104 11.79 -7.93 0.61
CA LYS A 104 11.51 -8.42 -0.75
C LYS A 104 12.70 -9.13 -1.41
N LYS A 105 13.93 -8.79 -1.03
CA LYS A 105 15.16 -9.54 -1.37
C LYS A 105 15.35 -10.82 -0.53
N LYS A 106 14.39 -11.18 0.33
CA LYS A 106 14.44 -12.33 1.25
C LYS A 106 15.55 -12.27 2.30
N HIS A 107 16.06 -11.07 2.60
CA HIS A 107 17.01 -10.87 3.68
C HIS A 107 16.27 -10.68 5.02
N PHE A 108 15.51 -11.71 5.43
CA PHE A 108 14.57 -11.64 6.56
C PHE A 108 15.25 -11.25 7.88
N GLY A 109 16.45 -11.77 8.15
CA GLY A 109 17.23 -11.44 9.34
C GLY A 109 17.66 -9.97 9.44
N ILE A 110 17.59 -9.21 8.35
CA ILE A 110 17.84 -7.76 8.33
C ILE A 110 16.50 -7.00 8.34
N ALA A 111 15.57 -7.43 7.49
CA ALA A 111 14.32 -6.74 7.25
C ALA A 111 13.41 -6.70 8.49
N ILE A 112 13.19 -7.85 9.13
CA ILE A 112 12.26 -7.98 10.25
C ILE A 112 12.70 -7.12 11.45
N PRO A 113 13.96 -7.20 11.95
CA PRO A 113 14.40 -6.35 13.06
C PRO A 113 14.33 -4.86 12.72
N ALA A 114 14.65 -4.48 11.47
CA ALA A 114 14.57 -3.11 11.03
C ALA A 114 13.12 -2.58 11.00
N LEU A 115 12.16 -3.38 10.52
CA LEU A 115 10.74 -3.05 10.53
C LEU A 115 10.19 -2.94 11.96
N ARG A 116 10.52 -3.89 12.85
CA ARG A 116 10.13 -3.82 14.27
C ARG A 116 10.66 -2.54 14.94
N LYS A 117 11.92 -2.19 14.71
CA LYS A 117 12.49 -0.92 15.21
C LYS A 117 11.78 0.30 14.64
N CYS A 118 11.38 0.28 13.37
CA CYS A 118 10.60 1.37 12.78
C CYS A 118 9.22 1.48 13.43
N TYR A 119 8.55 0.36 13.72
CA TYR A 119 7.24 0.33 14.37
C TYR A 119 7.22 1.05 15.73
N GLU A 120 8.31 0.94 16.50
CA GLU A 120 8.45 1.58 17.82
C GLU A 120 8.51 3.11 17.75
N VAL A 121 9.10 3.67 16.69
CA VAL A 121 9.42 5.11 16.61
C VAL A 121 8.45 5.92 15.75
N VAL A 122 7.74 5.26 14.82
CA VAL A 122 6.85 5.98 13.90
C VAL A 122 5.56 6.43 14.58
N GLN A 123 4.96 7.48 14.00
CA GLN A 123 3.61 7.90 14.34
C GLN A 123 2.61 6.77 14.09
N SER A 124 1.53 6.73 14.89
CA SER A 124 0.49 5.69 14.82
C SER A 124 -0.04 5.45 13.39
N ASP A 125 -0.15 6.54 12.61
CA ASP A 125 -0.63 6.51 11.24
C ASP A 125 0.20 5.69 10.24
N LEU A 126 1.50 5.47 10.51
CA LEU A 126 2.38 4.67 9.65
C LEU A 126 2.50 3.22 10.10
N LYS A 127 2.07 2.91 11.33
CA LYS A 127 2.22 1.58 11.93
C LYS A 127 1.52 0.50 11.11
N ILE A 128 0.32 0.76 10.60
CA ILE A 128 -0.44 -0.20 9.79
C ILE A 128 0.33 -0.65 8.53
N HIS A 129 1.10 0.25 7.91
CA HIS A 129 1.91 -0.10 6.74
C HIS A 129 3.07 -1.02 7.12
N ILE A 130 3.74 -0.75 8.25
CA ILE A 130 4.81 -1.59 8.77
C ILE A 130 4.28 -2.96 9.17
N ILE A 131 3.11 -3.01 9.81
CA ILE A 131 2.46 -4.26 10.21
C ILE A 131 2.13 -5.13 9.01
N ASN A 132 1.60 -4.57 7.92
CA ASN A 132 1.33 -5.34 6.70
C ASN A 132 2.59 -5.97 6.10
N GLU A 133 3.72 -5.25 6.14
CA GLU A 133 4.99 -5.78 5.65
C GLU A 133 5.54 -6.85 6.61
N LEU A 134 5.41 -6.66 7.93
CA LEU A 134 5.77 -7.69 8.90
C LEU A 134 4.94 -8.96 8.73
N LEU A 135 3.62 -8.85 8.56
CA LEU A 135 2.73 -9.98 8.31
C LEU A 135 3.14 -10.75 7.04
N ASP A 136 3.41 -10.05 5.94
CA ASP A 136 3.91 -10.67 4.70
C ASP A 136 5.21 -11.47 4.94
N LEU A 137 6.18 -10.88 5.64
CA LEU A 137 7.45 -11.54 5.92
C LEU A 137 7.30 -12.73 6.88
N TYR A 138 6.47 -12.62 7.92
CA TYR A 138 6.23 -13.74 8.84
C TYR A 138 5.48 -14.88 8.18
N LEU A 139 4.53 -14.60 7.27
CA LEU A 139 3.88 -15.63 6.48
C LEU A 139 4.89 -16.38 5.61
N GLN A 140 5.82 -15.66 4.98
CA GLN A 140 6.88 -16.29 4.17
C GLN A 140 7.83 -17.17 5.00
N GLU A 141 8.10 -16.80 6.25
CA GLU A 141 8.94 -17.57 7.19
C GLU A 141 8.14 -18.63 7.99
N ASN A 142 6.82 -18.72 7.80
CA ASN A 142 5.90 -19.54 8.60
C ASN A 142 5.98 -19.26 10.11
N ASP A 143 6.25 -18.01 10.50
CA ASP A 143 6.31 -17.57 11.90
C ASP A 143 4.91 -17.18 12.42
N PHE A 144 4.08 -18.20 12.65
CA PHE A 144 2.71 -18.01 13.13
C PHE A 144 2.64 -17.42 14.55
N ILE A 145 3.69 -17.58 15.36
CA ILE A 145 3.78 -16.99 16.70
C ILE A 145 3.83 -15.46 16.58
N SER A 146 4.73 -14.93 15.76
CA SER A 146 4.82 -13.48 15.52
C SER A 146 3.55 -12.91 14.88
N ILE A 147 2.85 -13.68 14.04
CA ILE A 147 1.57 -13.28 13.44
C ILE A 147 0.50 -13.15 14.52
N GLU A 148 0.38 -14.12 15.42
CA GLU A 148 -0.57 -14.10 16.52
C GLU A 148 -0.30 -12.93 17.48
N GLU A 149 0.97 -12.65 17.80
CA GLU A 149 1.37 -11.46 18.57
C GLU A 149 0.84 -10.16 17.93
N ILE A 150 0.97 -10.01 16.62
CA ILE A 150 0.45 -8.83 15.91
C ILE A 150 -1.07 -8.72 16.08
N PHE A 151 -1.82 -9.80 15.90
CA PHE A 151 -3.27 -9.74 16.02
C PHE A 151 -3.75 -9.44 17.44
N ASN A 152 -3.00 -9.83 18.46
CA ASN A 152 -3.28 -9.48 19.85
C ASN A 152 -3.08 -7.97 20.14
N LEU A 153 -2.28 -7.28 19.33
CA LEU A 153 -2.00 -5.84 19.43
C LEU A 153 -2.82 -4.98 18.46
N GLU A 154 -3.86 -5.55 17.84
CA GLU A 154 -4.67 -4.91 16.79
C GLU A 154 -5.14 -3.50 17.16
N SER A 155 -5.59 -3.30 18.40
CA SER A 155 -6.10 -2.02 18.89
C SER A 155 -5.04 -0.91 19.00
N GLU A 156 -3.75 -1.27 19.02
CA GLU A 156 -2.65 -0.33 19.20
C GLU A 156 -2.18 0.34 17.89
N PHE A 157 -2.37 -0.35 16.75
CA PHE A 157 -1.89 0.13 15.46
C PHE A 157 -3.00 0.41 14.45
N LEU A 158 -4.22 -0.12 14.64
CA LEU A 158 -5.31 0.20 13.72
C LEU A 158 -5.72 1.67 13.87
N PRO A 159 -5.67 2.47 12.79
CA PRO A 159 -6.06 3.86 12.85
C PRO A 159 -7.57 3.99 12.99
N GLN A 160 -8.01 4.80 13.97
CA GLN A 160 -9.44 4.99 14.26
C GLN A 160 -10.19 5.76 13.17
N ASN A 161 -9.53 6.76 12.57
CA ASN A 161 -10.14 7.66 11.57
C ASN A 161 -9.25 7.77 10.32
N PRO A 162 -9.22 6.75 9.44
CA PRO A 162 -8.37 6.78 8.25
C PRO A 162 -8.89 7.79 7.22
N THR A 163 -8.13 8.85 6.99
CA THR A 163 -8.51 9.97 6.12
C THR A 163 -8.09 9.80 4.65
N THR A 164 -7.10 8.96 4.36
CA THR A 164 -6.55 8.82 3.00
C THR A 164 -6.92 7.48 2.36
N PRO A 165 -7.11 7.43 1.02
CA PRO A 165 -7.31 6.17 0.31
C PRO A 165 -6.19 5.16 0.57
N TYR A 166 -4.94 5.62 0.59
CA TYR A 166 -3.76 4.79 0.86
C TYR A 166 -3.83 4.09 2.22
N LYS A 167 -4.26 4.79 3.27
CA LYS A 167 -4.46 4.19 4.61
C LYS A 167 -5.58 3.16 4.61
N LYS A 168 -6.69 3.44 3.93
CA LYS A 168 -7.81 2.50 3.82
C LYS A 168 -7.38 1.22 3.09
N ILE A 169 -6.60 1.33 2.01
CA ILE A 169 -6.02 0.15 1.34
C ILE A 169 -5.16 -0.66 2.32
N ALA A 170 -4.32 -0.01 3.13
CA ALA A 170 -3.51 -0.73 4.13
C ALA A 170 -4.36 -1.45 5.18
N ILE A 171 -5.45 -0.86 5.65
CA ILE A 171 -6.38 -1.52 6.57
C ILE A 171 -7.05 -2.72 5.90
N GLY A 172 -7.46 -2.57 4.63
CA GLY A 172 -8.01 -3.67 3.85
C GLY A 172 -7.04 -4.85 3.75
N LYS A 173 -5.77 -4.58 3.44
CA LYS A 173 -4.71 -5.60 3.40
C LYS A 173 -4.49 -6.28 4.74
N TYR A 174 -4.53 -5.53 5.84
CA TYR A 174 -4.42 -6.11 7.18
C TYR A 174 -5.54 -7.12 7.45
N PHE A 175 -6.79 -6.75 7.19
CA PHE A 175 -7.93 -7.66 7.38
C PHE A 175 -7.91 -8.85 6.41
N GLN A 176 -7.31 -8.69 5.23
CA GLN A 176 -7.06 -9.79 4.30
C GLN A 176 -6.06 -10.79 4.93
N TYR A 177 -4.88 -10.32 5.38
CA TYR A 177 -3.91 -11.19 6.07
C TYR A 177 -4.51 -11.90 7.29
N LYS A 178 -5.33 -11.19 8.08
CA LYS A 178 -6.06 -11.78 9.21
C LYS A 178 -7.05 -12.86 8.75
N GLY A 179 -7.77 -12.61 7.66
CA GLY A 179 -8.66 -13.58 7.01
C GLY A 179 -7.94 -14.86 6.60
N ASN A 180 -6.78 -14.73 5.95
CA ASN A 180 -5.94 -15.85 5.51
C ASN A 180 -5.51 -16.69 6.72
N TYR A 181 -4.91 -16.05 7.72
CA TYR A 181 -4.44 -16.74 8.94
C TYR A 181 -5.57 -17.47 9.69
N LEU A 182 -6.70 -16.80 9.93
CA LEU A 182 -7.82 -17.40 10.67
C LEU A 182 -8.41 -18.60 9.92
N THR A 183 -8.43 -18.52 8.59
CA THR A 183 -8.90 -19.61 7.73
C THR A 183 -7.97 -20.82 7.79
N GLU A 184 -6.66 -20.59 7.67
CA GLU A 184 -5.64 -21.65 7.77
C GLU A 184 -5.66 -22.35 9.13
N ASN A 185 -6.06 -21.63 10.19
CA ASN A 185 -6.23 -22.17 11.54
C ASN A 185 -7.64 -22.71 11.83
N CYS A 186 -8.44 -22.96 10.79
CA CYS A 186 -9.81 -23.51 10.88
C CYS A 186 -10.81 -22.65 11.66
N ILE A 187 -10.54 -21.36 11.89
CA ILE A 187 -11.44 -20.39 12.52
C ILE A 187 -12.27 -19.69 11.43
N PHE A 188 -13.04 -20.51 10.71
CA PHE A 188 -13.66 -20.15 9.43
C PHE A 188 -14.53 -18.88 9.49
N ASN A 189 -15.46 -18.80 10.44
CA ASN A 189 -16.43 -17.70 10.50
C ASN A 189 -15.76 -16.34 10.79
N GLU A 190 -14.68 -16.34 11.58
CA GLU A 190 -13.92 -15.11 11.85
C GLU A 190 -13.04 -14.73 10.66
N GLY A 191 -12.47 -15.72 9.97
CA GLY A 191 -11.76 -15.52 8.70
C GLY A 191 -12.66 -14.87 7.65
N ALA A 192 -13.86 -15.43 7.43
CA ALA A 192 -14.86 -14.91 6.50
C ALA A 192 -15.28 -13.46 6.84
N ARG A 193 -15.47 -13.14 8.12
CA ARG A 193 -15.77 -11.77 8.57
C ARG A 193 -14.62 -10.80 8.30
N SER A 194 -13.37 -11.25 8.48
CA SER A 194 -12.18 -10.44 8.22
C SER A 194 -12.06 -10.12 6.72
N TYR A 195 -12.28 -11.09 5.83
CA TYR A 195 -12.36 -10.84 4.38
C TYR A 195 -13.47 -9.85 4.02
N LEU A 196 -14.67 -9.98 4.56
CA LEU A 196 -15.76 -9.03 4.30
C LEU A 196 -15.38 -7.60 4.74
N GLN A 197 -14.67 -7.46 5.86
CA GLN A 197 -14.16 -6.16 6.30
C GLN A 197 -13.09 -5.62 5.35
N SER A 198 -12.21 -6.48 4.83
CA SER A 198 -11.24 -6.13 3.80
C SER A 198 -11.92 -5.63 2.52
N LEU A 199 -12.85 -6.40 1.96
CA LEU A 199 -13.64 -6.06 0.77
C LEU A 199 -14.36 -4.73 0.95
N LYS A 200 -15.02 -4.52 2.10
CA LYS A 200 -15.72 -3.27 2.40
C LYS A 200 -14.77 -2.07 2.38
N THR A 201 -13.57 -2.25 2.93
CA THR A 201 -12.56 -1.20 3.00
C THR A 201 -12.00 -0.86 1.62
N PHE A 202 -11.72 -1.84 0.77
CA PHE A 202 -11.30 -1.62 -0.62
C PHE A 202 -12.40 -0.98 -1.47
N GLY A 203 -13.64 -1.46 -1.33
CA GLY A 203 -14.81 -0.91 -2.01
C GLY A 203 -15.08 0.56 -1.65
N ALA A 204 -14.82 0.96 -0.41
CA ALA A 204 -15.00 2.33 0.05
C ALA A 204 -14.10 3.36 -0.66
N VAL A 205 -13.02 2.92 -1.32
CA VAL A 205 -12.03 3.77 -2.01
C VAL A 205 -11.81 3.38 -3.47
N TYR A 206 -12.67 2.53 -4.05
CA TYR A 206 -12.52 2.07 -5.43
C TYR A 206 -11.17 1.43 -5.75
N ALA A 207 -10.57 0.74 -4.78
CA ALA A 207 -9.38 -0.06 -5.00
C ALA A 207 -9.76 -1.37 -5.72
N ILE A 208 -10.13 -1.26 -7.01
CA ILE A 208 -10.77 -2.36 -7.77
C ILE A 208 -9.87 -3.58 -7.88
N GLN A 209 -8.55 -3.38 -8.06
CA GLN A 209 -7.62 -4.49 -8.13
C GLN A 209 -7.58 -5.27 -6.81
N GLU A 210 -7.36 -4.59 -5.68
CA GLU A 210 -7.35 -5.21 -4.34
C GLU A 210 -8.70 -5.85 -4.00
N LEU A 211 -9.81 -5.21 -4.38
CA LEU A 211 -11.15 -5.75 -4.19
C LEU A 211 -11.32 -7.09 -4.93
N ALA A 212 -10.87 -7.16 -6.19
CA ALA A 212 -10.97 -8.36 -7.00
C ALA A 212 -10.08 -9.50 -6.47
N GLU A 213 -8.84 -9.19 -6.10
CA GLU A 213 -7.90 -10.14 -5.48
C GLU A 213 -8.48 -10.70 -4.18
N CYS A 214 -8.93 -9.84 -3.27
CA CYS A 214 -9.53 -10.23 -2.00
C CYS A 214 -10.84 -11.03 -2.18
N MET A 215 -11.64 -10.71 -3.22
CA MET A 215 -12.86 -11.46 -3.52
C MET A 215 -12.53 -12.87 -4.01
N ALA A 216 -11.50 -13.03 -4.83
CA ALA A 216 -11.05 -14.34 -5.29
C ALA A 216 -10.64 -15.21 -4.11
N GLU A 217 -9.81 -14.69 -3.19
CA GLU A 217 -9.39 -15.39 -1.96
C GLU A 217 -10.58 -15.72 -1.05
N PHE A 218 -11.53 -14.77 -0.89
CA PHE A 218 -12.75 -15.00 -0.12
C PHE A 218 -13.63 -16.12 -0.71
N LEU A 219 -13.67 -16.27 -2.04
CA LEU A 219 -14.40 -17.38 -2.65
C LEU A 219 -13.64 -18.70 -2.51
N GLU A 220 -12.32 -18.66 -2.64
CA GLU A 220 -11.45 -19.81 -2.50
C GLU A 220 -11.60 -20.47 -1.11
N LEU A 221 -11.77 -19.66 -0.06
CA LEU A 221 -12.15 -20.09 1.29
C LEU A 221 -13.23 -21.18 1.30
N PHE A 222 -14.32 -20.99 0.55
CA PHE A 222 -15.45 -21.92 0.54
C PHE A 222 -15.13 -23.18 -0.26
N THR A 223 -14.44 -23.02 -1.40
CA THR A 223 -14.09 -24.14 -2.25
C THR A 223 -13.06 -25.06 -1.60
N THR A 224 -12.00 -24.51 -1.00
CA THR A 224 -10.92 -25.27 -0.37
C THR A 224 -11.39 -25.99 0.90
N ASN A 225 -12.30 -25.37 1.66
CA ASN A 225 -12.85 -25.97 2.87
C ASN A 225 -14.10 -26.84 2.63
N SER A 226 -14.52 -27.01 1.36
CA SER A 226 -15.76 -27.73 1.00
C SER A 226 -16.98 -27.23 1.79
N LYS A 227 -17.07 -25.91 1.99
CA LYS A 227 -18.15 -25.24 2.73
C LYS A 227 -19.12 -24.59 1.75
N SER A 228 -20.41 -24.70 2.04
CA SER A 228 -21.42 -23.87 1.37
C SER A 228 -21.28 -22.43 1.83
N MET A 229 -21.58 -21.49 0.92
CA MET A 229 -21.71 -20.09 1.29
C MET A 229 -23.10 -19.84 1.91
N ASP A 230 -23.11 -19.47 3.19
CA ASP A 230 -24.33 -19.11 3.88
C ASP A 230 -24.96 -17.84 3.29
N LEU A 231 -26.30 -17.76 3.35
CA LEU A 231 -27.06 -16.62 2.85
C LEU A 231 -26.61 -15.29 3.46
N GLU A 232 -26.16 -15.30 4.73
CA GLU A 232 -25.63 -14.10 5.39
C GLU A 232 -24.47 -13.47 4.59
N TYR A 233 -23.53 -14.28 4.10
CA TYR A 233 -22.38 -13.79 3.33
C TYR A 233 -22.84 -13.22 1.98
N VAL A 234 -23.79 -13.88 1.32
CA VAL A 234 -24.37 -13.42 0.05
C VAL A 234 -25.06 -12.05 0.22
N VAL A 235 -25.83 -11.87 1.30
CA VAL A 235 -26.50 -10.60 1.60
C VAL A 235 -25.49 -9.48 1.81
N ARG A 236 -24.45 -9.71 2.62
CA ARG A 236 -23.39 -8.71 2.88
C ARG A 236 -22.62 -8.34 1.62
N LEU A 237 -22.32 -9.31 0.75
CA LEU A 237 -21.70 -9.04 -0.55
C LEU A 237 -22.61 -8.20 -1.44
N LYS A 238 -23.91 -8.52 -1.50
CA LYS A 238 -24.89 -7.75 -2.27
C LYS A 238 -24.93 -6.30 -1.81
N GLU A 239 -25.00 -6.05 -0.50
CA GLU A 239 -24.98 -4.70 0.07
C GLU A 239 -23.71 -3.95 -0.35
N LEU A 240 -22.55 -4.59 -0.17
CA LEU A 240 -21.25 -4.02 -0.54
C LEU A 240 -21.18 -3.63 -2.02
N TYR A 241 -21.56 -4.51 -2.93
CA TYR A 241 -21.49 -4.22 -4.37
C TYR A 241 -22.54 -3.20 -4.81
N THR A 242 -23.69 -3.13 -4.12
CA THR A 242 -24.69 -2.08 -4.35
C THR A 242 -24.12 -0.71 -3.95
N ASP A 243 -23.44 -0.61 -2.82
CA ASP A 243 -22.80 0.63 -2.37
C ASP A 243 -21.70 1.10 -3.34
N ILE A 244 -20.91 0.16 -3.88
CA ILE A 244 -19.89 0.44 -4.90
C ILE A 244 -20.53 0.87 -6.23
N ALA A 245 -21.64 0.27 -6.63
CA ALA A 245 -22.33 0.66 -7.85
C ALA A 245 -22.88 2.09 -7.73
N ASN A 246 -23.57 2.40 -6.63
CA ASN A 246 -24.19 3.72 -6.42
C ASN A 246 -23.18 4.86 -6.35
N LYS A 247 -22.02 4.63 -5.73
CA LYS A 247 -20.97 5.66 -5.67
C LYS A 247 -20.29 5.91 -7.04
N LYS A 248 -20.39 4.98 -8.00
CA LYS A 248 -19.77 5.11 -9.34
C LYS A 248 -20.49 6.16 -10.16
N GLU A 249 -21.79 6.33 -9.90
CA GLU A 249 -22.63 7.34 -10.56
C GLU A 249 -22.36 8.77 -10.06
N GLY A 250 -21.58 8.93 -8.98
CA GLY A 250 -21.25 10.23 -8.38
C GLY A 250 -19.81 10.72 -8.56
N ILE A 251 -18.99 10.01 -9.37
CA ILE A 251 -17.61 10.38 -9.74
C ILE A 251 -17.58 10.74 -11.22
#